data_AF-A0A1M7YP28-F1
#
_entry.id   AF-A0A1M7YP28-F1
#
_cell.length_a   1.000
_cell.length_b   1.000
_cell.length_c   1.000
_cell.angle_alpha   90.00
_cell.angle_beta   90.00
_cell.angle_gamma   90.00
#
_symmetry.space_group_name_H-M   'P 1'
#
loop_
_entity.id
_entity.type
_entity.pdbx_description
1 polymer ?
#
loop_
_entity_poly.entity_id
_entity_poly.type
_entity_poly.pdbx_seq_one_letter_code
_entity_poly.pdbx_strand_id
1 'polypeptide(L)'
;MSSNRRCYLYVTNNTDETFISAPPTDVVKHVVKHVSEIPPHSKDLLVLETKGTSGTATGSYVTDKIYPADKSGYVEISISCPWHSDNSYKISNYLNPNKYIVTSGLQSKSGNTIVHVTISPVSSSVQDAMNFVEEEEISL
;
A
#
# COMPACT_ATOMS: atom_id res chain seq x y z
N MET A 1 26.78 -10.01 -13.21
CA MET A 1 25.38 -9.99 -13.69
C MET A 1 24.69 -8.81 -13.02
N SER A 2 24.04 -7.90 -13.75
CA SER A 2 23.39 -6.74 -13.13
C SER A 2 22.12 -7.20 -12.40
N SER A 3 22.07 -7.03 -11.07
CA SER A 3 20.93 -7.45 -10.26
C SER A 3 19.77 -6.47 -10.43
N ASN A 4 18.86 -6.73 -11.38
CA ASN A 4 17.65 -5.95 -11.62
C ASN A 4 16.91 -5.62 -10.32
N ARG A 5 16.58 -4.34 -10.12
CA ARG A 5 15.81 -3.87 -8.95
C ARG A 5 14.33 -4.20 -9.13
N ARG A 6 13.68 -4.60 -8.04
CA ARG A 6 12.26 -4.98 -8.01
C ARG A 6 11.50 -4.17 -6.96
N CYS A 7 10.22 -3.99 -7.22
CA CYS A 7 9.26 -3.43 -6.27
C CYS A 7 8.45 -4.58 -5.66
N TYR A 8 8.30 -4.54 -4.34
CA TYR A 8 7.47 -5.46 -3.57
C TYR A 8 6.48 -4.66 -2.74
N LEU A 9 5.21 -5.05 -2.81
CA LEU A 9 4.16 -4.58 -1.92
C LEU A 9 3.66 -5.73 -1.06
N TYR A 10 3.87 -5.62 0.24
CA TYR A 10 3.28 -6.49 1.24
C TYR A 10 2.15 -5.75 1.93
N VAL A 11 1.00 -6.43 2.08
CA VAL A 11 -0.16 -5.88 2.75
C VAL A 11 -0.56 -6.78 3.92
N THR A 12 -0.68 -6.17 5.09
CA THR A 12 -1.32 -6.77 6.26
C THR A 12 -2.71 -6.17 6.39
N ASN A 13 -3.74 -7.02 6.39
CA ASN A 13 -5.12 -6.64 6.61
C ASN A 13 -5.55 -7.17 7.97
N ASN A 14 -5.64 -6.29 8.97
CA ASN A 14 -6.13 -6.62 10.32
C ASN A 14 -7.65 -6.40 10.48
N THR A 15 -8.36 -6.13 9.38
CA THR A 15 -9.81 -5.92 9.40
C THR A 15 -10.57 -7.23 9.18
N ASP A 16 -11.88 -7.19 9.40
CA ASP A 16 -12.81 -8.30 9.14
C ASP A 16 -13.31 -8.36 7.69
N GLU A 17 -12.87 -7.46 6.81
CA GLU A 17 -13.34 -7.36 5.42
C GLU A 17 -12.23 -7.63 4.41
N THR A 18 -12.63 -8.12 3.24
CA THR A 18 -11.72 -8.33 2.12
C THR A 18 -11.41 -6.99 1.46
N PHE A 19 -10.14 -6.76 1.17
CA PHE A 19 -9.71 -5.66 0.31
C PHE A 19 -9.39 -6.18 -1.10
N ILE A 20 -9.63 -5.33 -2.11
CA ILE A 20 -9.42 -5.62 -3.51
C ILE A 20 -8.32 -4.73 -4.04
N SER A 21 -7.25 -5.32 -4.56
CA SER A 21 -6.19 -4.61 -5.28
C SER A 21 -6.53 -4.55 -6.76
N ALA A 22 -6.62 -3.34 -7.32
CA ALA A 22 -6.87 -3.13 -8.73
C ALA A 22 -5.62 -3.45 -9.57
N PRO A 23 -5.76 -3.75 -10.88
CA PRO A 23 -4.61 -3.91 -11.74
C PRO A 23 -3.70 -2.67 -11.70
N PRO A 24 -2.41 -2.82 -11.43
CA PRO A 24 -1.50 -1.68 -11.28
C PRO A 24 -1.33 -0.93 -12.60
N THR A 25 -1.38 0.40 -12.54
CA THR A 25 -1.46 1.27 -13.73
C THR A 25 -0.11 1.65 -14.33
N ASP A 26 0.98 1.47 -13.59
CA ASP A 26 2.31 1.80 -14.09
C ASP A 26 3.17 0.53 -14.19
N VAL A 27 3.58 0.23 -15.42
CA VAL A 27 4.44 -0.90 -15.80
C VAL A 27 3.77 -2.29 -15.80
N VAL A 28 2.55 -2.41 -16.35
CA VAL A 28 1.87 -3.71 -16.59
C VAL A 28 2.79 -4.76 -17.28
N LYS A 29 3.71 -4.32 -18.16
CA LYS A 29 4.65 -5.24 -18.85
C LYS A 29 5.72 -5.86 -17.94
N HIS A 30 5.87 -5.36 -16.71
CA HIS A 30 6.87 -5.83 -15.76
C HIS A 30 6.29 -6.28 -14.41
N VAL A 31 4.98 -6.44 -14.27
CA VAL A 31 4.40 -7.11 -13.10
C VAL A 31 4.56 -8.63 -13.27
N VAL A 32 5.15 -9.30 -12.29
CA VAL A 32 5.33 -10.77 -12.27
C VAL A 32 4.39 -11.45 -11.29
N LYS A 33 3.93 -10.73 -10.27
CA LYS A 33 2.89 -11.20 -9.35
C LYS A 33 1.94 -10.06 -9.02
N HIS A 34 0.65 -10.33 -9.12
CA HIS A 34 -0.41 -9.46 -8.64
C HIS A 34 -1.50 -10.32 -8.01
N VAL A 35 -1.90 -9.99 -6.78
CA VAL A 35 -3.00 -10.65 -6.08
C VAL A 35 -4.14 -9.65 -5.98
N SER A 36 -5.29 -9.98 -6.54
CA SER A 36 -6.45 -9.08 -6.58
C SER A 36 -7.23 -9.03 -5.27
N GLU A 37 -7.14 -10.07 -4.42
CA GLU A 37 -7.89 -10.17 -3.18
C GLU A 37 -6.94 -10.27 -1.98
N ILE A 38 -7.21 -9.46 -0.96
CA ILE A 38 -6.47 -9.39 0.29
C ILE A 38 -7.46 -9.79 1.38
N PRO A 39 -7.51 -11.08 1.76
CA PRO A 39 -8.48 -11.58 2.72
C PRO A 39 -8.38 -10.89 4.09
N PRO A 40 -9.46 -10.92 4.89
CA PRO A 40 -9.43 -10.54 6.30
C PRO A 40 -8.30 -11.24 7.04
N HIS A 41 -7.70 -10.56 8.01
CA HIS A 41 -6.65 -11.09 8.89
C HIS A 41 -5.43 -11.67 8.15
N SER A 42 -5.17 -11.23 6.92
CA SER A 42 -3.98 -11.63 6.17
C SER A 42 -2.76 -10.87 6.68
N LYS A 43 -1.66 -11.59 6.90
CA LYS A 43 -0.39 -11.03 7.37
C LYS A 43 0.64 -11.06 6.25
N ASP A 44 1.24 -9.91 5.98
CA ASP A 44 2.33 -9.72 5.02
C ASP A 44 2.06 -10.45 3.69
N LEU A 45 0.85 -10.29 3.15
CA LEU A 45 0.49 -10.87 1.88
C LEU A 45 1.24 -10.13 0.77
N LEU A 46 2.05 -10.85 -0.02
CA LEU A 46 2.69 -10.29 -1.21
C LEU A 46 1.66 -10.02 -2.30
N VAL A 47 1.21 -8.77 -2.38
CA VAL A 47 0.19 -8.29 -3.32
C VAL A 47 0.79 -7.97 -4.67
N LEU A 48 1.99 -7.39 -4.71
CA LEU A 48 2.61 -6.95 -5.95
C LEU A 48 4.11 -7.26 -5.97
N GLU A 49 4.57 -7.84 -7.08
CA GLU A 49 6.00 -7.97 -7.41
C GLU A 49 6.25 -7.53 -8.86
N THR A 50 7.27 -6.69 -9.06
CA THR A 50 7.75 -6.35 -10.40
C THR A 50 9.04 -7.09 -10.78
N LYS A 51 9.26 -7.30 -12.08
CA LYS A 51 10.57 -7.63 -12.64
C LYS A 51 11.28 -6.33 -13.04
N GLY A 52 12.59 -6.22 -12.84
CA GLY A 52 13.36 -5.23 -13.58
C GLY A 52 13.58 -5.69 -15.03
N THR A 53 13.76 -4.76 -15.96
CA THR A 53 14.07 -5.07 -17.36
C THR A 53 15.48 -5.68 -17.47
N SER A 54 15.60 -6.88 -18.03
CA SER A 54 16.89 -7.57 -18.18
C SER A 54 17.81 -6.83 -19.16
N GLY A 55 19.08 -6.69 -18.81
CA GLY A 55 20.11 -6.13 -19.69
C GLY A 55 20.16 -4.60 -19.75
N THR A 56 19.30 -3.91 -19.00
CA THR A 56 19.31 -2.45 -18.90
C THR A 56 19.37 -2.00 -17.44
N ALA A 57 20.16 -0.96 -17.19
CA ALA A 57 20.26 -0.24 -15.91
C ALA A 57 18.96 0.55 -15.59
N THR A 58 17.82 -0.15 -15.54
CA THR A 58 16.49 0.45 -15.45
C THR A 58 15.88 0.14 -14.08
N GLY A 59 15.37 1.18 -13.44
CA GLY A 59 14.50 1.02 -12.28
C GLY A 59 13.10 0.53 -12.67
N SER A 60 12.26 0.33 -11.66
CA SER A 60 10.83 0.07 -11.82
C SER A 60 10.05 1.12 -11.04
N TYR A 61 8.89 1.51 -11.55
CA TYR A 61 7.91 2.31 -10.83
C TYR A 61 6.57 1.59 -10.96
N VAL A 62 5.74 1.61 -9.93
CA VAL A 62 4.44 0.94 -9.97
C VAL A 62 3.47 1.64 -9.04
N THR A 63 2.23 1.80 -9.50
CA THR A 63 1.13 2.31 -8.69
C THR A 63 0.05 1.25 -8.58
N ASP A 64 -0.33 0.93 -7.35
CA ASP A 64 -1.43 0.03 -7.01
C ASP A 64 -2.53 0.77 -6.22
N LYS A 65 -3.78 0.32 -6.34
CA LYS A 65 -4.93 0.86 -5.61
C LYS A 65 -5.66 -0.25 -4.90
N ILE A 66 -5.82 -0.10 -3.59
CA ILE A 66 -6.47 -1.08 -2.73
C ILE A 66 -7.78 -0.51 -2.20
N TYR A 67 -8.87 -1.22 -2.43
CA TYR A 67 -10.25 -0.82 -2.10
C TYR A 67 -10.84 -1.75 -1.05
N PRO A 68 -11.65 -1.27 -0.09
CA PRO A 68 -12.53 -2.15 0.66
C PRO A 68 -13.56 -2.76 -0.30
N ALA A 69 -14.13 -3.92 0.05
CA ALA A 69 -15.13 -4.59 -0.79
C ALA A 69 -16.34 -3.69 -1.14
N ASP A 70 -16.71 -2.79 -0.23
CA ASP A 70 -17.79 -1.82 -0.43
C ASP A 70 -17.41 -0.61 -1.31
N LYS A 71 -16.13 -0.49 -1.69
CA LYS A 71 -15.56 0.61 -2.49
C LYS A 71 -15.79 2.01 -1.89
N SER A 72 -15.95 2.12 -0.57
CA SER A 72 -16.15 3.38 0.16
C SER A 72 -14.94 4.33 0.18
N GLY A 73 -13.82 3.93 -0.44
CA GLY A 73 -12.58 4.69 -0.55
C GLY A 73 -11.50 3.85 -1.18
N TYR A 74 -10.25 4.30 -1.11
CA TYR A 74 -9.09 3.50 -1.50
C TYR A 74 -7.78 3.99 -0.88
N VAL A 75 -6.78 3.12 -0.86
CA VAL A 75 -5.38 3.49 -0.64
C VAL A 75 -4.67 3.42 -1.98
N GLU A 76 -4.01 4.49 -2.39
CA GLU A 76 -3.12 4.49 -3.56
C GLU A 76 -1.67 4.40 -3.09
N ILE A 77 -0.94 3.40 -3.61
CA ILE A 77 0.44 3.11 -3.25
C ILE A 77 1.29 3.23 -4.50
N SER A 78 2.20 4.19 -4.52
CA SER A 78 3.18 4.36 -5.59
C SER A 78 4.56 3.99 -5.09
N ILE A 79 5.23 3.06 -5.75
CA ILE A 79 6.53 2.50 -5.35
C ILE A 79 7.54 2.79 -6.45
N SER A 80 8.69 3.37 -6.08
CA SER A 80 9.81 3.65 -6.97
C SER A 80 11.02 2.80 -6.57
N CYS A 81 11.58 2.11 -7.55
CA CYS A 81 12.66 1.13 -7.44
C CYS A 81 13.78 1.47 -8.41
N PRO A 82 14.44 2.62 -8.23
CA PRO A 82 15.45 3.11 -9.16
C PRO A 82 16.69 2.22 -9.19
N TRP A 83 17.40 2.20 -10.31
CA TRP A 83 18.61 1.40 -10.47
C TRP A 83 19.77 1.88 -9.59
N HIS A 84 19.96 3.20 -9.48
CA HIS A 84 21.14 3.84 -8.87
C HIS A 84 20.82 4.98 -7.88
N SER A 85 19.59 5.09 -7.40
CA SER A 85 19.24 6.04 -6.34
C SER A 85 18.50 5.34 -5.20
N ASP A 86 18.14 6.10 -4.18
CA ASP A 86 17.39 5.59 -3.05
C ASP A 86 15.98 5.16 -3.48
N ASN A 87 15.56 4.04 -2.92
CA ASN A 87 14.20 3.55 -3.02
C ASN A 87 13.23 4.53 -2.37
N SER A 88 12.05 4.71 -2.95
CA SER A 88 11.02 5.59 -2.38
C SER A 88 9.62 5.04 -2.61
N TYR A 89 8.68 5.52 -1.81
CA TYR A 89 7.28 5.22 -1.97
C TYR A 89 6.43 6.41 -1.54
N LYS A 90 5.20 6.46 -2.04
CA LYS A 90 4.17 7.43 -1.65
C LYS A 90 2.88 6.68 -1.40
N ILE A 91 2.19 7.03 -0.32
CA ILE A 91 0.83 6.58 -0.03
C ILE A 91 -0.10 7.78 0.03
N SER A 92 -1.22 7.65 -0.67
CA SER A 92 -2.35 8.56 -0.57
C SER A 92 -3.53 7.75 -0.01
N ASN A 93 -3.99 8.09 1.19
CA ASN A 93 -5.10 7.39 1.84
C ASN A 93 -6.41 8.17 1.64
N TYR A 94 -7.38 7.51 1.00
CA TYR A 94 -8.74 8.01 0.78
C TYR A 94 -9.79 7.08 1.38
N LEU A 95 -9.39 6.18 2.30
CA LEU A 95 -10.34 5.43 3.11
C LEU A 95 -10.99 6.34 4.15
N ASN A 96 -12.20 5.97 4.59
CA ASN A 96 -12.86 6.66 5.69
C ASN A 96 -11.97 6.60 6.96
N PRO A 97 -11.44 7.75 7.44
CA PRO A 97 -10.54 7.78 8.58
C PRO A 97 -11.22 7.36 9.90
N ASN A 98 -12.55 7.38 9.94
CA ASN A 98 -13.33 6.91 11.10
C ASN A 98 -13.55 5.39 11.08
N LYS A 99 -13.19 4.68 9.99
CA LYS A 99 -13.33 3.23 9.88
C LYS A 99 -11.97 2.53 9.83
N TYR A 100 -10.96 3.17 9.25
CA TYR A 100 -9.65 2.54 9.03
C TYR A 100 -8.46 3.42 9.41
N ILE A 101 -7.43 2.76 9.92
CA ILE A 101 -6.09 3.29 10.08
C ILE A 101 -5.19 2.61 9.06
N VAL A 102 -4.43 3.39 8.30
CA VAL A 102 -3.44 2.90 7.33
C VAL A 102 -2.05 3.32 7.80
N THR A 103 -1.19 2.35 8.06
CA THR A 103 0.23 2.58 8.32
C THR A 103 1.08 1.98 7.22
N SER A 104 2.30 2.50 7.07
CA SER A 104 3.21 2.00 6.05
C SER A 104 4.66 2.18 6.43
N GLY A 105 5.52 1.41 5.78
CA GLY A 105 6.97 1.54 5.95
C GLY A 105 7.74 1.05 4.73
N LEU A 106 8.89 1.68 4.50
CA LEU A 106 9.91 1.22 3.57
C LEU A 106 10.95 0.40 4.33
N GLN A 107 11.16 -0.85 3.91
CA GLN A 107 12.09 -1.75 4.60
C GLN A 107 13.57 -1.44 4.30
N SER A 108 13.89 -0.94 3.10
CA SER A 108 15.27 -0.63 2.72
C SER A 108 15.36 0.50 1.71
N LYS A 109 16.36 1.39 1.91
CA LYS A 109 16.70 2.49 1.00
C LYS A 109 17.53 2.05 -0.21
N SER A 110 18.21 0.91 -0.12
CA SER A 110 18.99 0.33 -1.22
C SER A 110 18.56 -1.11 -1.48
N GLY A 111 18.87 -1.67 -2.65
CA GLY A 111 18.35 -3.00 -2.97
C GLY A 111 16.99 -2.93 -3.68
N ASN A 112 16.20 -3.97 -3.52
CA ASN A 112 14.80 -3.94 -3.91
C ASN A 112 14.01 -2.98 -3.01
N THR A 113 13.02 -2.31 -3.57
CA THR A 113 12.08 -1.51 -2.77
C THR A 113 11.03 -2.45 -2.22
N ILE A 114 10.95 -2.53 -0.90
CA ILE A 114 9.96 -3.36 -0.21
C ILE A 114 9.12 -2.42 0.66
N VAL A 115 7.84 -2.30 0.30
CA VAL A 115 6.86 -1.49 1.02
C VAL A 115 5.92 -2.41 1.76
N HIS A 116 5.75 -2.13 3.04
CA HIS A 116 4.74 -2.76 3.87
C HIS A 116 3.62 -1.77 4.10
N VAL A 117 2.38 -2.22 3.93
CA VAL A 117 1.17 -1.46 4.24
C VAL A 117 0.35 -2.28 5.21
N THR A 118 -0.10 -1.66 6.30
CA THR A 118 -1.01 -2.29 7.25
C THR A 118 -2.31 -1.50 7.27
N ILE A 119 -3.42 -2.19 7.06
CA ILE A 119 -4.78 -1.64 7.17
C ILE A 119 -5.40 -2.25 8.43
N SER A 120 -5.87 -1.42 9.35
CA SER A 120 -6.47 -1.84 10.62
C SER A 120 -7.78 -1.10 10.87
N PRO A 121 -8.75 -1.69 11.60
CA PRO A 121 -9.92 -0.94 12.04
C PRO A 121 -9.49 0.16 13.02
N VAL A 122 -10.23 1.28 13.04
CA VAL A 122 -10.13 2.24 14.15
C VAL A 122 -10.61 1.56 15.42
N SER A 123 -9.82 1.62 16.51
CA SER A 123 -10.28 1.09 17.79
C SER A 123 -11.35 2.00 18.38
N SER A 124 -12.28 1.43 19.16
CA SER A 124 -13.32 2.18 19.86
C SER A 124 -12.76 3.35 20.66
N SER A 125 -11.60 3.18 21.31
CA SER A 125 -10.91 4.24 22.06
C SER A 125 -10.43 5.42 21.21
N VAL A 126 -10.07 5.19 19.94
CA VAL A 126 -9.67 6.27 19.01
C VAL A 126 -10.93 6.95 18.45
N GLN A 127 -11.98 6.17 18.21
CA GLN A 127 -13.27 6.67 17.76
C GLN A 127 -13.91 7.63 18.78
N ASP A 128 -13.88 7.26 20.06
CA ASP A 128 -14.39 8.08 21.17
C ASP A 128 -13.62 9.41 21.30
N ALA A 129 -12.30 9.40 21.05
CA ALA A 129 -11.48 10.60 21.06
C ALA A 129 -11.77 11.53 19.86
N MET A 130 -12.09 10.98 18.69
CA MET A 130 -12.43 11.78 17.51
C MET A 130 -13.80 12.46 17.65
N ASN A 131 -14.78 11.76 18.22
CA ASN A 131 -16.13 12.32 18.46
C ASN A 131 -16.10 13.48 19.47
N PHE A 132 -15.20 13.44 20.46
CA PHE A 132 -15.07 14.52 21.45
C PHE A 132 -14.57 15.85 20.84
N VAL A 133 -13.72 15.79 19.82
CA VAL A 133 -13.18 16.99 19.15
C VAL A 133 -14.23 17.67 18.26
N GLU A 134 -15.11 16.90 17.60
CA GLU A 134 -16.19 17.47 16.77
C GLU A 134 -17.28 18.18 17.60
N GLU A 135 -17.57 17.74 18.82
CA GLU A 135 -18.56 18.40 19.70
C GLU A 135 -18.07 19.76 20.24
N GLU A 136 -16.75 19.94 20.42
CA GLU A 136 -16.18 21.23 20.85
C GLU A 136 -16.23 22.30 19.75
N GLU A 137 -16.06 21.95 18.47
CA GLU A 137 -16.08 22.92 17.37
C GLU A 137 -17.48 23.47 17.04
N ILE A 138 -18.56 22.73 17.38
CA ILE A 138 -19.95 23.16 17.13
C ILE A 138 -20.47 24.09 18.25
N SER A 139 -19.73 24.21 19.36
CA SER A 139 -20.15 24.94 20.56
C SER A 139 -19.60 26.39 20.66
N LEU A 140 -19.04 26.95 19.58
CA LEU A 140 -18.49 28.32 19.49
C LEU A 140 -19.30 29.21 18.53
#